data_AF-A0A3S0E0W6-F1
#
_entry.id   AF-A0A3S0E0W6-F1
#
_cell.length_a   1.000
_cell.length_b   1.000
_cell.length_c   1.000
_cell.angle_alpha   90.00
_cell.angle_beta   90.00
_cell.angle_gamma   90.00
#
_symmetry.space_group_name_H-M   'P 1'
#
loop_
_entity.id
_entity.type
_entity.pdbx_description
1 polymer ?
#
loop_
_entity_poly.entity_id
_entity_poly.type
_entity_poly.pdbx_seq_one_letter_code
_entity_poly.pdbx_strand_id
1 'polypeptide(L)'
;MIKVVLIGSGNVGQHLIQVLLQAKDVDLVQAFARNPSHLSHLLPATKITSDYQKIIEADLYIISVSDNAITEVSAQLPFENRLVVHTSGTSDISVLHDKNRKGVFYPLQTFTKGKEIDFAPIPICLETEKESDYQLLEKLGNCISQKVVRISSEQR
;
A
#
# COMPACT_ATOMS: atom_id res chain seq x y z
N MET A 1 -5.57 16.19 -0.80
CA MET A 1 -5.66 14.76 -1.18
C MET A 1 -4.35 14.08 -0.80
N ILE A 2 -4.42 12.87 -0.25
CA ILE A 2 -3.25 12.05 0.11
C ILE A 2 -2.68 11.45 -1.16
N LYS A 3 -1.40 11.73 -1.47
CA LYS A 3 -0.73 11.12 -2.62
C LYS A 3 -0.21 9.73 -2.24
N VAL A 4 -0.60 8.74 -3.03
CA VAL A 4 -0.23 7.34 -2.81
C VAL A 4 0.51 6.78 -4.02
N VAL A 5 1.61 6.08 -3.75
CA VAL A 5 2.26 5.18 -4.71
C VAL A 5 2.04 3.75 -4.27
N LEU A 6 1.47 2.92 -5.15
CA LEU A 6 1.34 1.48 -4.89
C LEU A 6 2.49 0.73 -5.55
N ILE A 7 3.17 -0.14 -4.80
CA ILE A 7 4.27 -0.98 -5.29
C ILE A 7 3.83 -2.44 -5.27
N GLY A 8 3.58 -2.99 -6.45
CA GLY A 8 3.09 -4.35 -6.64
C GLY A 8 1.83 -4.40 -7.49
N SER A 9 1.66 -5.52 -8.19
CA SER A 9 0.55 -5.75 -9.12
C SER A 9 -0.16 -7.09 -8.85
N GLY A 10 -0.07 -7.59 -7.62
CA GLY A 10 -0.77 -8.82 -7.19
C GLY A 10 -2.26 -8.57 -6.94
N ASN A 11 -2.94 -9.57 -6.37
CA ASN A 11 -4.39 -9.46 -6.10
C ASN A 11 -4.71 -8.27 -5.19
N VAL A 12 -4.07 -8.20 -4.02
CA VAL A 12 -4.27 -7.10 -3.06
C VAL A 12 -4.00 -5.75 -3.71
N GLY A 13 -2.90 -5.63 -4.46
CA GLY A 13 -2.51 -4.38 -5.11
C GLY A 13 -3.52 -3.91 -6.17
N GLN A 14 -4.01 -4.81 -7.02
CA GLN A 14 -5.02 -4.46 -8.02
C GLN A 14 -6.34 -4.00 -7.38
N HIS A 15 -6.76 -4.70 -6.32
CA HIS A 15 -7.93 -4.32 -5.52
C HIS A 15 -7.77 -2.97 -4.83
N LEU A 16 -6.59 -2.73 -4.23
CA LEU A 16 -6.26 -1.43 -3.65
C LEU A 16 -6.27 -0.32 -4.70
N ILE A 17 -5.72 -0.55 -5.90
CA ILE A 17 -5.79 0.44 -7.00
C ILE A 17 -7.24 0.81 -7.28
N GLN A 18 -8.13 -0.18 -7.44
CA GLN A 18 -9.53 0.07 -7.78
C GLN A 18 -10.23 0.93 -6.72
N VAL A 19 -10.09 0.58 -5.43
CA VAL A 19 -10.76 1.34 -4.36
C VAL A 19 -10.12 2.72 -4.14
N LEU A 20 -8.79 2.84 -4.25
CA LEU A 20 -8.09 4.12 -4.09
C LEU A 20 -8.42 5.11 -5.22
N LEU A 21 -8.68 4.63 -6.44
CA LEU A 21 -9.13 5.47 -7.55
C LEU A 21 -10.53 6.05 -7.34
N GLN A 22 -11.37 5.40 -6.52
CA GLN A 22 -12.73 5.86 -6.20
C GLN A 22 -12.78 6.73 -4.94
N ALA A 23 -11.71 6.74 -4.13
CA ALA A 23 -11.63 7.50 -2.90
C ALA A 23 -11.43 9.01 -3.17
N LYS A 24 -12.35 9.85 -2.65
CA LYS A 24 -12.38 11.30 -2.93
C LYS A 24 -11.14 12.06 -2.46
N ASP A 25 -10.57 11.67 -1.32
CA ASP A 25 -9.46 12.38 -0.68
C ASP A 25 -8.09 11.76 -0.98
N VAL A 26 -8.02 10.87 -1.96
CA VAL A 26 -6.81 10.11 -2.32
C VAL A 26 -6.47 10.36 -3.78
N ASP A 27 -5.19 10.59 -4.06
CA ASP A 27 -4.64 10.60 -5.41
C ASP A 27 -3.65 9.46 -5.54
N LEU A 28 -4.05 8.40 -6.25
CA LEU A 28 -3.12 7.35 -6.67
C LEU A 28 -2.26 7.90 -7.82
N VAL A 29 -1.12 8.47 -7.46
CA VAL A 29 -0.26 9.20 -8.40
C VAL A 29 0.55 8.26 -9.29
N GLN A 30 0.89 7.08 -8.81
CA GLN A 30 1.66 6.09 -9.56
C GLN A 30 1.47 4.67 -9.02
N ALA A 31 1.68 3.68 -9.88
CA ALA A 31 1.88 2.30 -9.49
C ALA A 31 3.19 1.74 -10.06
N PHE A 32 3.95 1.04 -9.23
CA PHE A 32 5.10 0.26 -9.65
C PHE A 32 4.70 -1.19 -9.89
N ALA A 33 5.05 -1.73 -11.05
CA ALA A 33 4.86 -3.15 -11.37
C ALA A 33 6.04 -3.68 -12.18
N ARG A 34 6.59 -4.82 -11.76
CA ARG A 34 7.62 -5.55 -12.54
C ARG A 34 7.13 -5.89 -13.95
N ASN A 35 5.84 -6.19 -14.09
CA ASN A 35 5.18 -6.35 -15.37
C ASN A 35 4.05 -5.31 -15.51
N PRO A 36 4.30 -4.16 -16.16
CA PRO A 36 3.31 -3.10 -16.33
C PRO A 36 1.98 -3.54 -16.98
N SER A 37 2.01 -4.57 -17.83
CA SER A 37 0.82 -5.10 -18.49
C SER A 37 -0.24 -5.64 -17.50
N HIS A 38 0.16 -5.99 -16.27
CA HIS A 38 -0.78 -6.41 -15.25
C HIS A 38 -1.68 -5.28 -14.76
N LEU A 39 -1.28 -4.02 -14.93
CA LEU A 39 -2.01 -2.85 -14.44
C LEU A 39 -2.63 -1.99 -15.55
N SER A 40 -2.34 -2.29 -16.82
CA SER A 40 -2.79 -1.46 -17.97
C SER A 40 -4.31 -1.37 -18.12
N HIS A 41 -5.05 -2.32 -17.56
CA HIS A 41 -6.51 -2.31 -17.53
C HIS A 41 -7.10 -1.46 -16.39
N LEU A 42 -6.29 -1.07 -15.40
CA LEU A 42 -6.69 -0.26 -14.24
C LEU A 42 -6.16 1.16 -14.30
N LEU A 43 -4.97 1.35 -14.88
CA LEU A 43 -4.26 2.62 -14.87
C LEU A 43 -3.73 2.96 -16.27
N PRO A 44 -3.70 4.26 -16.63
CA PRO A 44 -3.01 4.69 -17.84
C PRO A 44 -1.52 4.42 -17.74
N ALA A 45 -0.87 4.14 -18.87
CA ALA A 45 0.57 3.85 -18.93
C ALA A 45 1.44 4.96 -18.30
N THR A 46 0.97 6.22 -18.32
CA THR A 46 1.65 7.37 -17.71
C THR A 46 1.75 7.29 -16.19
N LYS A 47 0.88 6.51 -15.52
CA LYS A 47 0.90 6.28 -14.07
C LYS A 47 1.60 4.98 -13.68
N ILE A 48 2.09 4.18 -14.63
CA ILE A 48 2.73 2.89 -14.34
C ILE A 48 4.23 2.99 -14.61
N THR A 49 5.05 2.52 -13.68
CA THR A 49 6.50 2.38 -13.86
C THR A 49 6.97 0.97 -13.50
N SER A 50 8.04 0.52 -14.12
CA SER A 50 8.80 -0.68 -13.73
C SER A 50 10.23 -0.34 -13.30
N ASP A 51 10.51 0.95 -13.11
CA ASP A 51 11.82 1.49 -12.76
C ASP A 51 11.72 2.22 -11.42
N TYR A 52 12.49 1.73 -10.43
CA TYR A 52 12.51 2.31 -9.09
C TYR A 52 12.95 3.77 -9.10
N GLN A 53 13.89 4.14 -9.98
CA GLN A 53 14.40 5.51 -10.08
C GLN A 53 13.35 6.50 -10.62
N LYS A 54 12.25 5.99 -11.19
CA LYS A 54 11.13 6.80 -11.67
C LYS A 54 9.96 6.84 -10.68
N ILE A 55 10.14 6.29 -9.47
CA ILE A 55 9.14 6.43 -8.42
C ILE A 55 9.05 7.89 -8.02
N ILE A 56 7.85 8.46 -8.14
CA ILE A 56 7.61 9.87 -7.82
C ILE A 56 7.37 10.10 -6.33
N GLU A 57 7.49 11.35 -5.92
CA GLU A 57 7.24 11.76 -4.54
C GLU A 57 5.74 11.62 -4.17
N ALA A 58 5.48 11.02 -3.02
CA ALA A 58 4.16 10.81 -2.45
C ALA A 58 4.20 10.87 -0.92
N ASP A 59 3.01 11.00 -0.32
CA ASP A 59 2.84 11.02 1.14
C ASP A 59 2.96 9.59 1.73
N LEU A 60 2.57 8.59 0.94
CA LEU A 60 2.56 7.18 1.33
C LEU A 60 2.97 6.26 0.18
N TYR A 61 3.79 5.27 0.51
CA TYR A 61 4.21 4.18 -0.37
C TYR A 61 3.69 2.84 0.18
N ILE A 62 2.83 2.16 -0.56
CA ILE A 62 2.21 0.90 -0.13
C ILE A 62 2.82 -0.27 -0.91
N ILE A 63 3.57 -1.13 -0.23
CA ILE A 63 4.14 -2.36 -0.77
C ILE A 63 3.11 -3.49 -0.66
N SER A 64 2.60 -3.92 -1.82
CA SER A 64 1.66 -5.03 -1.98
C SER A 64 2.27 -6.14 -2.85
N VAL A 65 3.37 -6.71 -2.37
CA VAL A 65 4.06 -7.86 -2.97
C VAL A 65 3.94 -9.10 -2.06
N SER A 66 4.46 -10.25 -2.49
CA SER A 66 4.56 -11.43 -1.62
C SER A 66 5.43 -11.14 -0.40
N ASP A 67 5.10 -11.72 0.74
CA ASP A 67 5.82 -11.54 2.02
C ASP A 67 7.35 -11.65 1.87
N ASN A 68 7.83 -12.69 1.19
CA ASN A 68 9.25 -12.94 0.96
C ASN A 68 9.98 -11.84 0.16
N ALA A 69 9.25 -10.96 -0.54
CA ALA A 69 9.81 -9.91 -1.36
C ALA A 69 9.77 -8.52 -0.68
N ILE A 70 9.11 -8.38 0.48
CA ILE A 70 8.91 -7.07 1.11
C ILE A 70 10.26 -6.41 1.47
N THR A 71 11.17 -7.16 2.11
CA THR A 71 12.49 -6.65 2.51
C THR A 71 13.30 -6.18 1.31
N GLU A 72 13.38 -7.00 0.26
CA GLU A 72 14.13 -6.68 -0.96
C GLU A 72 13.56 -5.44 -1.66
N VAL A 73 12.24 -5.39 -1.85
CA VAL A 73 11.55 -4.27 -2.51
C VAL A 73 11.70 -2.98 -1.70
N SER A 74 11.55 -3.04 -0.37
CA SER A 74 11.71 -1.89 0.52
C SER A 74 13.13 -1.31 0.44
N ALA A 75 14.15 -2.17 0.35
CA ALA A 75 15.54 -1.74 0.22
C ALA A 75 15.83 -1.02 -1.11
N GLN A 76 15.18 -1.40 -2.20
CA GLN A 76 15.39 -0.86 -3.55
C GLN A 76 14.78 0.53 -3.78
N LEU A 77 13.92 1.01 -2.88
CA LEU A 77 13.30 2.34 -3.01
C LEU A 77 14.37 3.44 -2.97
N PRO A 78 14.44 4.40 -3.92
CA PRO A 78 15.57 5.32 -4.06
C PRO A 78 15.49 6.55 -3.14
N PHE A 79 14.78 6.43 -2.01
CA PHE A 79 14.50 7.53 -1.10
C PHE A 79 14.55 7.10 0.36
N GLU A 80 14.59 8.11 1.23
CA GLU A 80 14.69 7.98 2.67
C GLU A 80 13.68 8.91 3.35
N ASN A 81 13.42 8.65 4.63
CA ASN A 81 12.52 9.42 5.49
C ASN A 81 11.08 9.56 4.95
N ARG A 82 10.63 8.62 4.11
CA ARG A 82 9.24 8.53 3.63
C ARG A 82 8.46 7.49 4.43
N LEU A 83 7.13 7.60 4.43
CA LEU A 83 6.27 6.56 5.02
C LEU A 83 6.09 5.41 4.04
N VAL A 84 6.61 4.25 4.39
CA VAL A 84 6.48 3.01 3.62
C VAL A 84 5.71 2.00 4.47
N VAL A 85 4.69 1.40 3.88
CA VAL A 85 3.89 0.37 4.54
C VAL A 85 3.81 -0.88 3.69
N HIS A 86 3.62 -2.05 4.31
CA HIS A 86 3.28 -3.27 3.58
C HIS A 86 1.85 -3.75 3.87
N THR A 87 1.32 -4.61 3.00
CA THR A 87 -0.02 -5.18 3.15
C THR A 87 -0.03 -6.61 3.71
N SER A 88 1.11 -7.13 4.16
CA SER A 88 1.16 -8.46 4.78
C SER A 88 0.46 -8.48 6.14
N GLY A 89 -0.36 -9.52 6.36
CA GLY A 89 -0.97 -9.78 7.65
C GLY A 89 -0.04 -10.49 8.63
N THR A 90 1.04 -11.11 8.16
CA THR A 90 1.93 -11.99 8.95
C THR A 90 3.35 -11.44 9.09
N SER A 91 3.79 -10.57 8.17
CA SER A 91 5.12 -9.98 8.24
C SER A 91 5.18 -8.88 9.30
N ASP A 92 6.24 -8.87 10.09
CA ASP A 92 6.51 -7.84 11.09
C ASP A 92 6.88 -6.51 10.42
N ILE A 93 6.54 -5.38 11.05
CA ILE A 93 6.88 -4.04 10.55
C ILE A 93 8.40 -3.85 10.30
N SER A 94 9.24 -4.56 11.06
CA SER A 94 10.71 -4.51 10.96
C SER A 94 11.28 -5.02 9.63
N VAL A 95 10.50 -5.77 8.82
CA VAL A 95 10.97 -6.23 7.50
C VAL A 95 11.20 -5.09 6.52
N LEU A 96 10.61 -3.92 6.77
CA LEU A 96 10.82 -2.71 5.99
C LEU A 96 12.19 -2.09 6.32
N HIS A 97 12.85 -1.51 5.33
CA HIS A 97 14.20 -0.96 5.49
C HIS A 97 14.23 0.27 6.41
N ASP A 98 15.22 0.35 7.31
CA ASP A 98 15.38 1.39 8.35
C ASP A 98 15.55 2.82 7.84
N LYS A 99 15.70 3.00 6.53
CA LYS A 99 15.90 4.33 5.94
C LYS A 99 14.59 5.11 5.83
N ASN A 100 13.45 4.45 6.08
CA ASN A 100 12.11 5.00 5.95
C ASN A 100 11.30 4.79 7.22
N ARG A 101 10.27 5.61 7.42
CA ARG A 101 9.29 5.40 8.49
C ARG A 101 8.40 4.22 8.09
N LYS A 102 8.16 3.31 9.03
CA LYS A 102 7.56 2.02 8.73
C LYS A 102 6.10 1.96 9.19
N GLY A 103 5.34 1.11 8.54
CA GLY A 103 4.00 0.74 8.98
C GLY A 103 3.43 -0.48 8.27
N VAL A 104 2.25 -0.86 8.70
CA VAL A 104 1.43 -1.93 8.12
C VAL A 104 0.09 -1.31 7.72
N PHE A 105 -0.35 -1.61 6.50
CA PHE A 105 -1.66 -1.26 5.97
C PHE A 105 -2.27 -2.54 5.41
N TYR A 106 -2.91 -3.31 6.29
CA TYR A 106 -3.36 -4.67 5.98
C TYR A 106 -4.89 -4.75 5.89
N PRO A 107 -5.47 -4.89 4.68
CA PRO A 107 -6.88 -5.24 4.53
C PRO A 107 -7.11 -6.71 4.90
N LEU A 108 -7.85 -6.97 5.99
CA LEU A 108 -8.10 -8.30 6.54
C LEU A 108 -9.15 -9.07 5.70
N GLN A 109 -8.75 -9.49 4.50
CA GLN A 109 -9.59 -10.23 3.56
C GLN A 109 -8.74 -11.05 2.57
N THR A 110 -9.32 -12.14 2.05
CA THR A 110 -8.73 -12.87 0.92
C THR A 110 -9.10 -12.20 -0.40
N PHE A 111 -8.10 -11.82 -1.19
CA PHE A 111 -8.29 -11.17 -2.48
C PHE A 111 -8.05 -12.14 -3.64
N THR A 112 -9.04 -12.22 -4.52
CA THR A 112 -8.98 -13.01 -5.76
C THR A 112 -9.04 -12.06 -6.96
N LYS A 113 -8.19 -12.30 -7.96
CA LYS A 113 -8.16 -11.53 -9.20
C LYS A 113 -9.51 -11.64 -9.94
N GLY A 114 -9.99 -10.52 -10.47
CA GLY A 114 -11.18 -10.47 -11.33
C GLY A 114 -12.53 -10.56 -10.61
N LYS A 115 -12.54 -10.64 -9.28
CA LYS A 115 -13.77 -10.53 -8.49
C LYS A 115 -13.87 -9.09 -7.98
N GLU A 116 -14.99 -8.43 -8.16
CA GLU A 116 -15.23 -7.16 -7.47
C GLU A 116 -15.52 -7.41 -5.99
N ILE A 117 -14.98 -6.57 -5.12
CA ILE A 117 -15.14 -6.68 -3.67
C ILE A 117 -15.46 -5.29 -3.12
N ASP A 118 -16.49 -5.24 -2.28
CA ASP A 118 -16.78 -4.06 -1.48
C ASP A 118 -15.76 -3.94 -0.34
N PHE A 119 -15.00 -2.85 -0.33
CA PHE A 119 -14.02 -2.55 0.72
C PHE A 119 -14.65 -1.94 1.98
N ALA A 120 -15.87 -1.39 1.89
CA ALA A 120 -16.53 -0.75 3.02
C ALA A 120 -16.59 -1.64 4.30
N PRO A 121 -16.92 -2.95 4.22
CA PRO A 121 -16.93 -3.81 5.40
C PRO A 121 -15.56 -4.41 5.76
N ILE A 122 -14.52 -4.24 4.94
CA ILE A 122 -13.22 -4.91 5.15
C ILE A 122 -12.44 -4.17 6.23
N PRO A 123 -12.08 -4.80 7.35
CA PRO A 123 -11.22 -4.18 8.36
C PRO A 123 -9.85 -3.86 7.75
N ILE A 124 -9.39 -2.62 7.92
CA ILE A 124 -8.02 -2.21 7.60
C ILE A 124 -7.23 -2.17 8.91
N CYS A 125 -6.33 -3.13 9.07
CA CYS A 125 -5.45 -3.23 10.22
C CYS A 125 -4.20 -2.35 10.01
N LEU A 126 -3.93 -1.47 10.96
CA LEU A 126 -2.88 -0.47 10.91
C LEU A 126 -1.88 -0.64 12.05
N GLU A 127 -0.60 -0.52 11.71
CA GLU A 127 0.52 -0.46 12.66
C GLU A 127 1.53 0.57 12.16
N THR A 128 2.12 1.36 13.05
CA THR A 128 3.13 2.38 12.69
C THR A 128 4.07 2.63 13.86
N GLU A 129 5.28 3.08 13.57
CA GLU A 129 6.24 3.49 14.61
C GLU A 129 5.89 4.84 15.26
N LYS A 130 5.13 5.70 14.58
CA LYS A 130 4.82 7.07 15.00
C LYS A 130 3.33 7.38 14.90
N GLU A 131 2.81 8.10 15.89
CA GLU A 131 1.40 8.48 15.93
C GLU A 131 0.98 9.38 14.75
N SER A 132 1.88 10.25 14.27
CA SER A 132 1.62 11.08 13.09
C SER A 132 1.41 10.26 11.83
N ASP A 133 2.13 9.14 11.70
CA ASP A 133 1.99 8.22 10.57
C ASP A 133 0.69 7.42 10.71
N TYR A 134 0.32 7.01 11.93
CA TYR A 134 -0.96 6.37 12.21
C TYR A 134 -2.14 7.24 11.76
N GLN A 135 -2.15 8.53 12.11
CA GLN A 135 -3.20 9.47 11.71
C GLN A 135 -3.36 9.57 10.19
N LEU A 136 -2.25 9.54 9.45
CA LEU A 136 -2.27 9.54 7.98
C LEU A 136 -2.87 8.24 7.43
N LEU A 137 -2.45 7.08 7.96
CA LEU A 137 -2.98 5.78 7.55
C LEU A 137 -4.45 5.59 7.94
N GLU A 138 -4.87 6.08 9.10
CA GLU A 138 -6.25 6.04 9.56
C GLU A 138 -7.14 6.89 8.65
N LYS A 139 -6.69 8.09 8.28
CA LYS A 139 -7.41 8.92 7.30
C LYS A 139 -7.55 8.19 5.97
N LEU A 140 -6.48 7.58 5.46
CA LEU A 140 -6.53 6.79 4.22
C LEU A 140 -7.45 5.57 4.32
N GLY A 141 -7.35 4.81 5.41
CA GLY A 141 -8.17 3.63 5.68
C GLY A 141 -9.66 3.97 5.71
N ASN A 142 -10.02 5.07 6.37
CA ASN A 142 -11.39 5.59 6.42
C ASN A 142 -11.91 6.10 5.06
N CYS A 143 -11.04 6.40 4.09
CA CYS A 143 -11.47 6.72 2.73
C CYS A 143 -11.95 5.50 1.94
N ILE A 144 -11.55 4.29 2.34
CA ILE A 144 -11.83 3.06 1.59
C ILE A 144 -12.64 2.03 2.39
N SER A 145 -12.66 2.12 3.72
CA SER A 145 -13.34 1.20 4.62
C SER A 145 -14.08 1.95 5.73
N GLN A 146 -15.13 1.33 6.26
CA GLN A 146 -15.85 1.79 7.45
C GLN A 146 -15.21 1.30 8.76
N LYS A 147 -14.19 0.45 8.68
CA LYS A 147 -13.54 -0.15 9.83
C LYS A 147 -12.02 -0.09 9.71
N VAL A 148 -11.42 0.76 10.52
CA VAL A 148 -9.98 0.84 10.74
C VAL A 148 -9.67 0.30 12.14
N VAL A 149 -8.64 -0.53 12.24
CA VAL A 149 -8.25 -1.18 13.50
C VAL A 149 -6.77 -0.97 13.73
N ARG A 150 -6.41 -0.43 14.89
CA ARG A 150 -5.01 -0.42 15.34
C ARG A 150 -4.62 -1.81 15.81
N ILE A 151 -3.49 -2.31 15.31
CA ILE A 151 -2.90 -3.58 15.72
C ILE A 151 -1.46 -3.37 16.15
N SER A 152 -0.96 -4.23 17.03
CA SER A 152 0.48 -4.44 17.24
C SER A 152 0.90 -5.77 16.65
N SER A 153 2.19 -5.92 16.35
CA SER A 153 2.77 -7.20 15.90
C SER A 153 2.54 -8.35 16.90
N GLU A 154 2.40 -8.04 18.20
CA GLU A 154 2.03 -9.02 19.25
C GLU A 154 0.56 -9.47 19.20
N GLN A 155 -0.31 -8.68 18.58
CA GLN A 155 -1.74 -8.97 18.42
C GLN A 155 -2.05 -9.77 17.14
N ARG A 156 -1.00 -10.23 16.41
CA ARG A 156 -1.09 -10.94 15.13
C ARG A 156 -0.60 -12.38 15.21
#